data_AF-A0A448KFX4-F1
#
_entry.id   AF-A0A448KFX4-F1
#
_cell.length_a   1.000
_cell.length_b   1.000
_cell.length_c   1.000
_cell.angle_alpha   90.00
_cell.angle_beta   90.00
_cell.angle_gamma   90.00
#
_symmetry.space_group_name_H-M   'P 1'
#
loop_
_entity.id
_entity.type
_entity.pdbx_description
1 polymer ?
#
loop_
_entity_poly.entity_id
_entity_poly.type
_entity_poly.pdbx_seq_one_letter_code
_entity_poly.pdbx_strand_id
1 'polypeptide(L)'
;MVSMSDGAGSPCSMNCVCMGLLAAWALHDAEELVTMSPASARTLRRLPRAVPMTEGLRERGVSQEHVTLSIGIMAVIVTAVSRRGIRSGGASPLFRGAVLAFGVHGLLHMAGAAALRGYATGVATSPTIVLPYWIWARRGLSDIDRSAVLAALSVVPLLSVVHGAALAVLGERSVRGWRQAGA
;
A
#
# COMPACT_ATOMS: atom_id res chain seq x y z
N MET A 1 -41.26 -21.91 -7.15
CA MET A 1 -41.03 -20.45 -7.04
C MET A 1 -40.16 -20.22 -5.82
N VAL A 2 -38.84 -20.36 -5.98
CA VAL A 2 -37.86 -20.17 -4.89
C VAL A 2 -37.52 -18.69 -4.87
N SER A 3 -37.86 -18.03 -3.76
CA SER A 3 -37.51 -16.64 -3.50
C SER A 3 -35.99 -16.55 -3.32
N MET A 4 -35.30 -16.05 -4.34
CA MET A 4 -33.91 -15.59 -4.22
C MET A 4 -33.93 -14.27 -3.47
N SER A 5 -33.81 -14.35 -2.15
CA SER A 5 -33.67 -13.19 -1.28
C SER A 5 -32.17 -12.93 -1.05
N ASP A 6 -31.71 -11.87 -1.72
CA ASP A 6 -30.71 -10.89 -1.27
C ASP A 6 -29.27 -11.33 -1.02
N GLY A 7 -28.44 -11.19 -2.07
CA GLY A 7 -26.98 -11.26 -2.04
C GLY A 7 -26.28 -10.08 -1.33
N ALA A 8 -26.94 -9.43 -0.38
CA ALA A 8 -26.29 -8.49 0.51
C ALA A 8 -25.60 -9.27 1.64
N GLY A 9 -24.28 -9.43 1.55
CA GLY A 9 -23.51 -10.13 2.58
C GLY A 9 -23.85 -9.63 3.98
N SER A 10 -24.07 -10.55 4.92
CA SER A 10 -24.47 -10.21 6.29
C SER A 10 -23.52 -9.17 6.91
N PRO A 11 -23.98 -8.30 7.83
CA PRO A 11 -23.13 -7.26 8.43
C PRO A 11 -21.80 -7.76 9.01
N CYS A 12 -21.80 -8.99 9.56
CA CYS A 12 -20.60 -9.67 10.03
C CYS A 12 -19.57 -9.91 8.90
N SER A 13 -20.04 -10.34 7.72
CA SER A 13 -19.21 -10.56 6.53
C SER A 13 -18.57 -9.27 6.02
N MET A 14 -19.34 -8.16 5.99
CA MET A 14 -18.80 -6.87 5.55
C MET A 14 -17.75 -6.31 6.52
N ASN A 15 -17.94 -6.50 7.83
CA ASN A 15 -16.92 -6.11 8.82
C ASN A 15 -15.61 -6.88 8.61
N CYS A 16 -15.69 -8.18 8.25
CA CYS A 16 -14.51 -8.95 7.87
C CYS A 16 -13.84 -8.36 6.62
N VAL A 17 -14.58 -7.92 5.61
CA VAL A 17 -14.01 -7.26 4.42
C VAL A 17 -13.27 -5.98 4.80
N CYS A 18 -13.88 -5.17 5.68
CA CYS A 18 -13.32 -3.89 6.11
C CYS A 18 -12.06 -4.06 6.97
N MET A 19 -12.09 -4.96 7.96
CA MET A 19 -10.91 -5.28 8.78
C MET A 19 -9.85 -6.06 8.00
N GLY A 20 -10.27 -6.84 7.00
CA GLY A 20 -9.38 -7.56 6.10
C GLY A 20 -8.44 -6.63 5.35
N LEU A 21 -8.86 -5.39 5.03
CA LEU A 21 -7.96 -4.40 4.43
C LEU A 21 -6.79 -4.11 5.35
N LEU A 22 -7.08 -3.80 6.62
CA LEU A 22 -6.06 -3.49 7.62
C LEU A 22 -5.12 -4.68 7.86
N ALA A 23 -5.67 -5.89 7.98
CA ALA A 23 -4.88 -7.09 8.21
C ALA A 23 -4.00 -7.45 7.01
N ALA A 24 -4.56 -7.41 5.80
CA ALA A 24 -3.83 -7.69 4.56
C ALA A 24 -2.74 -6.64 4.32
N TRP A 25 -3.05 -5.36 4.54
CA TRP A 25 -2.08 -4.27 4.50
C TRP A 25 -0.95 -4.49 5.49
N ALA A 26 -1.26 -4.79 6.77
CA ALA A 26 -0.22 -4.97 7.78
C ALA A 26 0.72 -6.14 7.47
N LEU A 27 0.19 -7.26 6.94
CA LEU A 27 1.01 -8.39 6.51
C LEU A 27 1.88 -8.07 5.30
N HIS A 28 1.33 -7.33 4.33
CA HIS A 28 2.06 -6.88 3.15
C HIS A 28 3.18 -5.89 3.52
N ASP A 29 2.85 -4.86 4.28
CA ASP A 29 3.81 -3.84 4.71
C ASP A 29 4.83 -4.39 5.72
N ALA A 30 4.59 -5.52 6.39
CA ALA A 30 5.62 -6.19 7.17
C ALA A 30 6.76 -6.74 6.27
N GLU A 31 6.43 -7.25 5.09
CA GLU A 31 7.44 -7.61 4.08
C GLU A 31 8.18 -6.34 3.61
N GLU A 32 7.45 -5.27 3.33
CA GLU A 32 8.05 -4.01 2.89
C GLU A 32 8.97 -3.40 3.94
N LEU A 33 8.57 -3.44 5.22
CA LEU A 33 9.36 -2.95 6.34
C LEU A 33 10.74 -3.63 6.38
N VAL A 34 10.80 -4.93 6.10
CA VAL A 34 12.04 -5.72 6.13
C VAL A 34 12.87 -5.55 4.85
N THR A 35 12.21 -5.36 3.70
CA THR A 35 12.87 -5.49 2.39
C THR A 35 13.07 -4.17 1.66
N MET A 36 12.31 -3.12 1.97
CA MET A 36 12.29 -1.88 1.21
C MET A 36 13.60 -1.10 1.36
N SER A 37 14.12 -0.88 2.57
CA SER A 37 15.37 -0.12 2.74
C SER A 37 16.55 -0.80 2.03
N PRO A 38 16.82 -2.12 2.21
CA PRO A 38 17.87 -2.82 1.47
C PRO A 38 17.70 -2.83 -0.06
N ALA A 39 16.45 -2.89 -0.55
CA ALA A 39 16.16 -2.98 -1.99
C ALA A 39 16.08 -1.61 -2.69
N SER A 40 15.78 -0.54 -1.96
CA SER A 40 15.38 0.77 -2.51
C SER A 40 16.41 1.34 -3.48
N ALA A 41 17.69 1.38 -3.12
CA ALA A 41 18.75 1.91 -3.98
C ALA A 41 18.88 1.15 -5.31
N ARG A 42 18.62 -0.15 -5.31
CA ARG A 42 18.65 -0.98 -6.53
C ARG A 42 17.47 -0.62 -7.43
N THR A 43 16.28 -0.48 -6.86
CA THR A 43 15.06 -0.12 -7.58
C THR A 43 15.15 1.29 -8.17
N LEU A 44 15.53 2.28 -7.36
CA LEU A 44 15.59 3.69 -7.76
C LEU A 44 16.61 3.94 -8.87
N ARG A 45 17.75 3.24 -8.87
CA ARG A 45 18.74 3.32 -9.95
C ARG A 45 18.24 2.84 -11.31
N ARG A 46 17.21 1.99 -11.34
CA ARG A 46 16.60 1.52 -12.60
C ARG A 46 15.48 2.42 -13.13
N LEU A 47 15.03 3.40 -12.34
CA LEU A 47 14.00 4.34 -12.79
C LEU A 47 14.58 5.32 -13.83
N PRO A 48 13.78 5.77 -14.81
CA PRO A 48 14.20 6.79 -15.76
C PRO A 48 14.76 8.04 -15.06
N ARG A 49 15.75 8.70 -15.68
CA ARG A 49 16.32 9.96 -15.17
C ARG A 49 15.30 11.10 -15.11
N ALA A 50 14.22 11.01 -15.89
CA ALA A 50 13.12 11.97 -15.88
C ALA A 50 12.30 11.95 -14.58
N VAL A 51 12.41 10.90 -13.75
CA VAL A 51 11.72 10.86 -12.45
C VAL A 51 12.46 11.80 -11.47
N PRO A 52 11.78 12.85 -10.96
CA PRO A 52 12.40 13.83 -10.09
C PRO A 52 12.74 13.20 -8.73
N MET A 53 14.04 13.10 -8.42
CA MET A 53 14.55 12.68 -7.11
C MET A 53 15.99 13.18 -6.94
N THR A 54 16.44 13.33 -5.71
CA THR A 54 17.83 13.72 -5.43
C THR A 54 18.80 12.58 -5.79
N GLU A 55 20.03 12.93 -6.16
CA GLU A 55 21.03 11.91 -6.50
C GLU A 55 21.37 11.04 -5.28
N GLY A 56 21.41 11.64 -4.08
CA GLY A 56 21.60 10.91 -2.83
C GLY A 56 20.52 9.84 -2.60
N LEU A 57 19.26 10.14 -2.87
CA LEU A 57 18.16 9.16 -2.79
C LEU A 57 18.29 8.07 -3.85
N ARG A 58 18.66 8.44 -5.08
CA ARG A 58 18.86 7.48 -6.18
C ARG A 58 19.99 6.49 -5.87
N GLU A 59 21.12 6.98 -5.39
CA GLU A 59 22.31 6.16 -5.13
C GLU A 59 22.22 5.34 -3.85
N ARG A 60 21.74 5.96 -2.76
CA ARG A 60 21.75 5.35 -1.40
C ARG A 60 20.43 4.70 -1.02
N GLY A 61 19.34 5.03 -1.70
CA GLY A 61 18.01 4.56 -1.33
C GLY A 61 17.44 5.29 -0.11
N VAL A 62 16.37 4.73 0.45
CA VAL A 62 15.75 5.20 1.69
C VAL A 62 16.30 4.44 2.90
N SER A 63 16.45 5.13 4.02
CA SER A 63 16.87 4.51 5.27
C SER A 63 15.76 3.69 5.93
N GLN A 64 16.13 2.81 6.86
CA GLN A 64 15.14 2.05 7.63
C GLN A 64 14.24 2.97 8.46
N GLU A 65 14.79 4.04 9.04
CA GLU A 65 14.01 5.05 9.78
C GLU A 65 12.93 5.69 8.89
N HIS A 66 13.29 6.00 7.64
CA HIS A 66 12.34 6.56 6.66
C HIS A 66 11.19 5.59 6.40
N VAL A 67 11.52 4.33 6.12
CA VAL A 67 10.52 3.28 5.83
C VAL A 67 9.61 3.07 7.04
N THR A 68 10.18 2.90 8.24
CA THR A 68 9.40 2.71 9.48
C THR A 68 8.45 3.86 9.75
N LEU A 69 8.92 5.12 9.62
CA LEU A 69 8.07 6.29 9.84
C LEU A 69 6.96 6.39 8.80
N SER A 70 7.27 6.12 7.53
CA SER A 70 6.29 6.16 6.43
C SER A 70 5.20 5.10 6.63
N ILE A 71 5.59 3.85 6.98
CA ILE A 71 4.65 2.76 7.29
C ILE A 71 3.80 3.11 8.53
N GLY A 72 4.40 3.72 9.55
CA GLY A 72 3.66 4.17 10.74
C GLY A 72 2.56 5.19 10.42
N ILE A 73 2.85 6.15 9.53
CA ILE A 73 1.85 7.12 9.05
C ILE A 73 0.75 6.40 8.25
N MET A 74 1.13 5.48 7.36
CA MET A 74 0.17 4.69 6.58
C MET A 74 -0.71 3.82 7.48
N ALA A 75 -0.19 3.26 8.58
CA ALA A 75 -0.98 2.48 9.54
C ALA A 75 -2.17 3.27 10.08
N VAL A 76 -1.97 4.54 10.43
CA VAL A 76 -3.04 5.44 10.91
C VAL A 76 -4.09 5.65 9.82
N ILE A 77 -3.66 5.90 8.58
CA ILE A 77 -4.54 6.13 7.44
C ILE A 77 -5.36 4.88 7.11
N VAL A 78 -4.71 3.72 7.00
CA VAL A 78 -5.35 2.44 6.66
C VAL A 78 -6.34 2.04 7.75
N THR A 79 -6.00 2.26 9.02
CA THR A 79 -6.93 2.06 10.14
C THR A 79 -8.15 2.97 10.01
N ALA A 80 -7.94 4.25 9.69
CA ALA A 80 -9.02 5.22 9.54
C ALA A 80 -9.97 4.86 8.38
N VAL A 81 -9.45 4.47 7.22
CA VAL A 81 -10.29 4.07 6.07
C VAL A 81 -11.02 2.74 6.33
N SER A 82 -10.37 1.78 7.00
CA SER A 82 -11.01 0.52 7.41
C SER A 82 -12.18 0.77 8.37
N ARG A 83 -11.98 1.66 9.35
CA ARG A 83 -13.05 2.09 10.27
C ARG A 83 -14.20 2.81 9.54
N ARG A 84 -13.90 3.60 8.50
CA ARG A 84 -14.93 4.22 7.65
C ARG A 84 -15.70 3.16 6.85
N GLY A 85 -15.02 2.12 6.37
CA GLY A 85 -15.64 0.94 5.77
C GLY A 85 -16.69 0.33 6.72
N ILE A 86 -16.29 -0.01 7.95
CA ILE A 86 -17.18 -0.58 8.98
C ILE A 86 -18.40 0.32 9.22
N ARG A 87 -18.19 1.61 9.48
CA ARG A 87 -19.28 2.56 9.78
C ARG A 87 -20.27 2.74 8.63
N SER A 88 -19.84 2.50 7.40
CA SER A 88 -20.66 2.65 6.20
C SER A 88 -21.17 1.32 5.65
N GLY A 89 -20.90 0.19 6.32
CA GLY A 89 -21.19 -1.13 5.77
C GLY A 89 -20.55 -1.34 4.39
N GLY A 90 -19.33 -0.83 4.18
CA GLY A 90 -18.60 -0.93 2.91
C GLY A 90 -18.97 0.12 1.85
N ALA A 91 -19.98 0.95 2.07
CA ALA A 91 -20.43 1.93 1.08
C ALA A 91 -19.48 3.14 0.91
N SER A 92 -18.55 3.38 1.84
CA SER A 92 -17.65 4.53 1.78
C SER A 92 -16.79 4.54 0.51
N PRO A 93 -16.84 5.60 -0.32
CA PRO A 93 -15.98 5.72 -1.50
C PRO A 93 -14.49 5.70 -1.15
N LEU A 94 -14.11 6.27 0.01
CA LEU A 94 -12.73 6.23 0.48
C LEU A 94 -12.27 4.80 0.78
N PHE A 95 -13.12 3.98 1.39
CA PHE A 95 -12.79 2.58 1.65
C PHE A 95 -12.70 1.76 0.36
N ARG A 96 -13.70 1.89 -0.54
CA ARG A 96 -13.69 1.21 -1.84
C ARG A 96 -12.49 1.63 -2.70
N GLY A 97 -12.16 2.92 -2.70
CA GLY A 97 -10.97 3.46 -3.33
C GLY A 97 -9.67 2.93 -2.73
N ALA A 98 -9.60 2.78 -1.40
CA ALA A 98 -8.44 2.18 -0.73
C ALA A 98 -8.27 0.70 -1.11
N VAL A 99 -9.36 -0.08 -1.17
CA VAL A 99 -9.32 -1.48 -1.65
C VAL A 99 -8.87 -1.55 -3.11
N LEU A 100 -9.34 -0.65 -3.98
CA LEU A 100 -8.87 -0.55 -5.36
C LEU A 100 -7.38 -0.23 -5.44
N ALA A 101 -6.93 0.81 -4.72
CA ALA A 101 -5.54 1.22 -4.70
C ALA A 101 -4.63 0.11 -4.16
N PHE A 102 -5.04 -0.59 -3.10
CA PHE A 102 -4.29 -1.71 -2.51
C PHE A 102 -4.12 -2.88 -3.49
N GLY A 103 -5.17 -3.22 -4.24
CA GLY A 103 -5.05 -4.24 -5.29
C GLY A 103 -4.09 -3.85 -6.42
N VAL A 104 -4.20 -2.60 -6.91
CA VAL A 104 -3.29 -2.05 -7.93
C VAL A 104 -1.84 -1.98 -7.42
N HIS A 105 -1.65 -1.58 -6.16
CA HIS A 105 -0.37 -1.57 -5.47
C HIS A 105 0.29 -2.94 -5.52
N GLY A 106 -0.43 -4.00 -5.14
CA GLY A 106 0.08 -5.37 -5.22
C GLY A 106 0.53 -5.77 -6.63
N LEU A 107 -0.24 -5.40 -7.67
CA LEU A 107 0.13 -5.62 -9.07
C LEU A 107 1.40 -4.86 -9.46
N LEU A 108 1.58 -3.62 -9.00
CA LEU A 108 2.76 -2.82 -9.26
C LEU A 108 4.03 -3.44 -8.66
N HIS A 109 3.95 -4.06 -7.48
CA HIS A 109 5.09 -4.82 -6.92
C HIS A 109 5.48 -6.01 -7.79
N MET A 110 4.50 -6.76 -8.28
CA MET A 110 4.75 -7.90 -9.17
C MET A 110 5.34 -7.44 -10.51
N ALA A 111 4.80 -6.37 -11.11
CA ALA A 111 5.35 -5.78 -12.32
C ALA A 111 6.78 -5.25 -12.11
N GLY A 112 7.03 -4.61 -10.96
CA GLY A 112 8.36 -4.13 -10.55
C GLY A 112 9.36 -5.27 -10.42
N ALA A 113 8.98 -6.38 -9.78
CA ALA A 113 9.83 -7.57 -9.66
C ALA A 113 10.15 -8.19 -11.02
N ALA A 114 9.15 -8.30 -11.91
CA ALA A 114 9.33 -8.78 -13.28
C ALA A 114 10.29 -7.88 -14.07
N ALA A 115 10.13 -6.56 -13.99
CA ALA A 115 11.02 -5.59 -14.63
C ALA A 115 12.44 -5.63 -14.03
N LEU A 116 12.55 -5.88 -12.72
CA LEU A 116 13.84 -6.04 -12.05
C LEU A 116 14.51 -7.39 -12.35
N ARG A 117 13.78 -8.37 -12.88
CA ARG A 117 14.19 -9.77 -13.06
C ARG A 117 14.73 -10.36 -11.76
N GLY A 118 14.04 -10.11 -10.67
CA GLY A 118 14.45 -10.57 -9.34
C GLY A 118 13.49 -10.13 -8.25
N TYR A 119 13.88 -10.36 -6.99
CA TYR A 119 13.07 -9.98 -5.84
C TYR A 119 12.95 -8.45 -5.75
N ALA A 120 11.71 -7.97 -5.66
CA ALA A 120 11.37 -6.61 -5.29
C ALA A 120 10.57 -6.66 -3.98
N THR A 121 10.69 -5.62 -3.16
CA THR A 121 9.85 -5.42 -1.97
C THR A 121 8.38 -5.69 -2.31
N GLY A 122 7.65 -6.37 -1.44
CA GLY A 122 6.22 -6.68 -1.61
C GLY A 122 5.89 -7.83 -2.58
N VAL A 123 6.85 -8.38 -3.34
CA VAL A 123 6.57 -9.39 -4.37
C VAL A 123 6.05 -10.71 -3.79
N ALA A 124 6.43 -11.08 -2.57
CA ALA A 124 6.02 -12.36 -1.99
C ALA A 124 4.57 -12.30 -1.48
N THR A 125 4.20 -11.20 -0.82
CA THR A 125 2.87 -10.98 -0.23
C THR A 125 1.86 -10.43 -1.24
N SER A 126 2.28 -9.82 -2.35
CA SER A 126 1.35 -9.42 -3.42
C SER A 126 0.47 -10.57 -3.94
N PRO A 127 1.01 -11.71 -4.41
CA PRO A 127 0.19 -12.82 -4.89
C PRO A 127 -0.44 -13.66 -3.77
N THR A 128 0.15 -13.67 -2.57
CA THR A 128 -0.30 -14.56 -1.48
C THR A 128 -1.26 -13.90 -0.50
N ILE A 129 -1.24 -12.57 -0.38
CA ILE A 129 -2.06 -11.78 0.54
C ILE A 129 -2.90 -10.75 -0.21
N VAL A 130 -2.26 -9.85 -0.97
CA VAL A 130 -2.94 -8.68 -1.57
C VAL A 130 -3.99 -9.11 -2.59
N LEU A 131 -3.60 -9.92 -3.58
CA LEU A 131 -4.51 -10.37 -4.63
C LEU A 131 -5.66 -11.24 -4.07
N PRO A 132 -5.42 -12.24 -3.20
CA PRO A 132 -6.50 -13.01 -2.60
C PRO A 132 -7.50 -12.14 -1.82
N TYR A 133 -7.00 -11.22 -0.98
CA TYR A 133 -7.86 -10.27 -0.26
C TYR A 133 -8.65 -9.39 -1.24
N TRP A 134 -7.98 -8.79 -2.22
CA TRP A 134 -8.61 -7.88 -3.17
C TRP A 134 -9.72 -8.55 -3.99
N ILE A 135 -9.47 -9.75 -4.51
CA ILE A 135 -10.45 -10.54 -5.25
C ILE A 135 -11.64 -10.89 -4.35
N TRP A 136 -11.38 -11.30 -3.12
CA TRP A 136 -12.43 -11.62 -2.15
C TRP A 136 -13.27 -10.40 -1.77
N ALA A 137 -12.64 -9.29 -1.42
CA ALA A 137 -13.28 -8.04 -1.02
C ALA A 137 -14.20 -7.51 -2.13
N ARG A 138 -13.74 -7.55 -3.39
CA ARG A 138 -14.53 -7.08 -4.54
C ARG A 138 -15.83 -7.85 -4.78
N ARG A 139 -15.96 -9.09 -4.31
CA ARG A 139 -17.21 -9.86 -4.43
C ARG A 139 -18.30 -9.36 -3.49
N GLY A 140 -17.92 -8.74 -2.37
CA GLY A 140 -18.85 -8.25 -1.36
C GLY A 140 -19.10 -6.74 -1.42
N LEU A 141 -18.28 -5.98 -2.16
CA LEU A 141 -18.38 -4.52 -2.25
C LEU A 141 -19.28 -4.09 -3.40
N SER A 142 -19.94 -2.96 -3.21
CA SER A 142 -20.62 -2.27 -4.30
C SER A 142 -19.63 -1.82 -5.37
N ASP A 143 -20.16 -1.53 -6.55
CA ASP A 143 -19.37 -1.12 -7.71
C ASP A 143 -18.42 0.04 -7.40
N ILE A 144 -17.29 0.02 -8.09
CA ILE A 144 -16.30 1.10 -8.05
C ILE A 144 -16.82 2.28 -8.88
N ASP A 145 -17.41 3.24 -8.18
CA ASP A 145 -17.88 4.49 -8.77
C ASP A 145 -16.75 5.51 -8.98
N ARG A 146 -17.07 6.63 -9.64
CA ARG A 146 -16.12 7.73 -9.88
C ARG A 146 -15.46 8.22 -8.59
N SER A 147 -16.20 8.31 -7.49
CA SER A 147 -15.69 8.79 -6.21
C SER A 147 -14.66 7.83 -5.62
N ALA A 148 -14.88 6.52 -5.75
CA ALA A 148 -13.92 5.49 -5.37
C ALA A 148 -12.66 5.53 -6.26
N VAL A 149 -12.80 5.76 -7.56
CA VAL A 149 -11.64 5.95 -8.46
C VAL A 149 -10.84 7.19 -8.08
N LEU A 150 -11.49 8.34 -7.86
CA LEU A 150 -10.80 9.56 -7.42
C LEU A 150 -10.11 9.37 -6.07
N ALA A 151 -10.75 8.64 -5.14
CA ALA A 151 -10.12 8.26 -3.87
C ALA A 151 -8.88 7.39 -4.09
N ALA A 152 -8.93 6.38 -4.97
CA ALA A 152 -7.78 5.56 -5.30
C ALA A 152 -6.63 6.38 -5.93
N LEU A 153 -6.95 7.27 -6.86
CA LEU A 153 -5.96 8.14 -7.51
C LEU A 153 -5.30 9.12 -6.51
N SER A 154 -6.03 9.51 -5.45
CA SER A 154 -5.49 10.38 -4.40
C SER A 154 -4.34 9.75 -3.60
N VAL A 155 -4.12 8.43 -3.71
CA VAL A 155 -2.96 7.76 -3.11
C VAL A 155 -1.64 8.31 -3.68
N VAL A 156 -1.59 8.71 -4.95
CA VAL A 156 -0.34 9.23 -5.54
C VAL A 156 0.15 10.51 -4.83
N PRO A 157 -0.63 11.59 -4.72
CA PRO A 157 -0.21 12.76 -3.94
C PRO A 157 -0.08 12.45 -2.44
N LEU A 158 -0.89 11.54 -1.88
CA LEU A 158 -0.77 11.14 -0.49
C LEU A 158 0.60 10.51 -0.18
N LEU A 159 1.08 9.60 -1.03
CA LEU A 159 2.41 8.99 -0.85
C LEU A 159 3.51 10.05 -0.89
N SER A 160 3.43 11.02 -1.81
CA SER A 160 4.35 12.16 -1.84
C SER A 160 4.34 12.94 -0.52
N VAL A 161 3.17 13.16 0.08
CA VAL A 161 3.04 13.82 1.39
C VAL A 161 3.64 12.96 2.50
N VAL A 162 3.39 11.65 2.52
CA VAL A 162 3.95 10.73 3.53
C VAL A 162 5.48 10.71 3.48
N HIS A 163 6.05 10.54 2.29
CA HIS A 163 7.51 10.57 2.12
C HIS A 163 8.10 11.96 2.40
N GLY A 164 7.40 13.04 2.02
CA GLY A 164 7.81 14.41 2.34
C GLY A 164 7.80 14.70 3.84
N ALA A 165 6.79 14.21 4.57
CA ALA A 165 6.73 14.31 6.03
C ALA A 165 7.87 13.52 6.70
N ALA A 166 8.13 12.29 6.24
CA ALA A 166 9.25 11.50 6.75
C ALA A 166 10.59 12.22 6.50
N LEU A 167 10.78 12.80 5.31
CA LEU A 167 11.96 13.59 4.97
C LEU A 167 12.09 14.83 5.87
N ALA A 168 11.00 15.55 6.12
CA ALA A 168 11.01 16.73 6.97
C ALA A 168 11.38 16.39 8.43
N VAL A 169 10.93 15.24 8.94
CA VAL A 169 11.21 14.77 10.31
C VAL A 169 12.65 14.24 10.46
N LEU A 170 13.15 13.51 9.45
CA LEU A 170 14.42 12.78 9.55
C LEU A 170 15.60 13.54 8.92
N GLY A 171 15.35 14.48 8.00
CA GLY A 171 16.38 15.20 7.24
C GLY A 171 17.33 14.23 6.54
N GLU A 172 18.63 14.44 6.70
CA GLU A 172 19.69 13.58 6.15
C GLU A 172 19.60 12.11 6.60
N ARG A 173 18.97 11.81 7.75
CA ARG A 173 18.79 10.43 8.19
C ARG A 173 17.86 9.64 7.27
N SER A 174 17.05 10.31 6.44
CA SER A 174 16.15 9.68 5.46
C SER A 174 16.88 8.90 4.36
N VAL A 175 18.14 9.25 4.09
CA VAL A 175 18.95 8.68 2.99
C VAL A 175 20.26 8.08 3.49
N ARG A 176 20.39 7.82 4.80
CA ARG A 176 21.52 7.06 5.35
C ARG A 176 21.40 5.60 4.88
N GLY A 177 22.33 5.21 4.03
CA GLY A 177 22.36 3.86 3.47
C GLY A 177 22.54 2.80 4.57
N TRP A 178 21.92 1.64 4.35
CA TRP A 178 21.91 0.49 5.27
C TRP A 178 23.32 0.06 5.78
N ARG A 179 24.39 0.37 5.03
CA ARG A 179 25.79 0.04 5.39
C ARG A 179 26.42 0.91 6.47
N GLN A 180 25.84 2.05 6.85
CA GLN A 180 26.43 2.97 7.84
C GLN A 180 25.85 2.81 9.26
N ALA A 181 24.88 1.93 9.46
CA ALA A 181 24.29 1.64 10.77
C ALA A 181 24.96 0.45 11.51
N GLY A 182 25.99 -0.14 10.91
CA GLY A 182 26.72 -1.30 11.45
C GLY A 182 28.24 -1.08 11.51
N ALA A 183 28.70 0.17 11.59
CA ALA A 183 30.10 0.53 11.84
C ALA A 183 30.23 1.19 13.21
#